data_AF-A0A0G3IJ14-F1
#
_entry.id   AF-A0A0G3IJ14-F1
#
_cell.length_a   1.000
_cell.length_b   1.000
_cell.length_c   1.000
_cell.angle_alpha   90.00
_cell.angle_beta   90.00
_cell.angle_gamma   90.00
#
_symmetry.space_group_name_H-M   'P 1'
#
loop_
_entity.id
_entity.type
_entity.pdbx_description
1 polymer ?
#
loop_
_entity_poly.entity_id
_entity_poly.type
_entity_poly.pdbx_seq_one_letter_code
_entity_poly.pdbx_strand_id
1 'polypeptide(L)'
;MTQKSPRSSSPRLMLPIVKREPEKTKLQMNLPQAIHTELRDYQRAYQEMNEVEISLDFIIEHILIQHMKRDKAFQTWKVTKAGKLNET
;
A
#
# COMPACT_ATOMS: atom_id res chain seq x y z
N MET A 1 -25.93 38.65 -46.12
CA MET A 1 -25.00 37.54 -45.85
C MET A 1 -24.06 37.96 -44.74
N THR A 2 -24.20 37.41 -43.54
CA THR A 2 -23.36 37.74 -42.38
C THR A 2 -22.98 36.43 -41.68
N GLN A 3 -21.75 35.96 -41.94
CA GLN A 3 -21.17 34.77 -41.30
C GLN A 3 -20.90 35.06 -39.82
N LYS A 4 -21.46 34.23 -38.93
CA LYS A 4 -21.06 34.18 -37.51
C LYS A 4 -19.90 33.19 -37.38
N SER A 5 -18.73 33.69 -36.99
CA SER A 5 -17.57 32.85 -36.65
C SER A 5 -17.85 32.02 -35.38
N PRO A 6 -17.50 30.73 -35.34
CA PRO A 6 -17.64 29.92 -34.14
C PRO A 6 -16.61 30.34 -33.08
N ARG A 7 -17.08 30.61 -31.85
CA ARG A 7 -16.22 30.84 -30.68
C ARG A 7 -15.36 29.61 -30.44
N SER A 8 -14.05 29.78 -30.59
CA SER A 8 -13.03 28.80 -30.22
C SER A 8 -13.20 28.44 -28.74
N SER A 9 -13.63 27.21 -28.48
CA SER A 9 -13.66 26.60 -27.15
C SER A 9 -12.21 26.34 -26.73
N SER A 10 -11.67 27.19 -25.86
CA SER A 10 -10.37 26.95 -25.23
C SER A 10 -10.36 25.55 -24.60
N PRO A 11 -9.33 24.72 -24.87
CA PRO A 11 -9.24 23.40 -24.26
C PRO A 11 -9.12 23.58 -22.76
N ARG A 12 -10.12 23.08 -22.04
CA ARG A 12 -10.14 23.01 -20.58
C ARG A 12 -8.89 22.23 -20.17
N LEU A 13 -7.90 22.93 -19.62
CA LEU A 13 -6.72 22.30 -19.02
C LEU A 13 -7.23 21.39 -17.90
N MET A 14 -7.38 20.10 -18.19
CA MET A 14 -7.71 19.11 -17.19
C MET A 14 -6.45 18.93 -16.35
N LEU A 15 -6.50 19.43 -15.12
CA LEU A 15 -5.46 19.16 -14.13
C LEU A 15 -5.24 17.64 -14.07
N PRO A 16 -3.99 17.15 -14.08
CA PRO A 16 -3.70 15.73 -13.96
C PRO A 16 -4.45 15.17 -12.76
N ILE A 17 -5.16 14.05 -12.97
CA ILE A 17 -5.84 13.34 -11.89
C ILE A 17 -4.75 12.96 -10.88
N VAL A 18 -4.74 13.67 -9.75
CA VAL A 18 -3.88 13.35 -8.62
C VAL A 18 -4.33 11.97 -8.15
N LYS A 19 -3.54 10.94 -8.46
CA LYS A 19 -3.67 9.62 -7.84
C LYS A 19 -3.41 9.86 -6.36
N ARG A 20 -4.48 10.04 -5.58
CA ARG A 20 -4.39 10.10 -4.13
C ARG A 20 -3.65 8.85 -3.70
N GLU A 21 -2.51 9.02 -3.06
CA GLU A 21 -1.85 7.91 -2.40
C GLU A 21 -2.90 7.21 -1.52
N PRO A 22 -2.98 5.88 -1.55
CA PRO A 22 -3.97 5.15 -0.77
C PRO A 22 -3.84 5.60 0.69
N GLU A 23 -4.97 5.96 1.28
CA GLU A 23 -5.03 6.48 2.64
C GLU A 23 -4.39 5.46 3.59
N LYS A 24 -3.19 5.79 4.10
CA LYS A 24 -2.46 4.92 5.02
C LYS A 24 -3.28 4.81 6.30
N THR A 25 -4.04 3.73 6.42
CA THR A 25 -4.82 3.44 7.62
C THR A 25 -3.83 3.16 8.74
N LYS A 26 -3.82 4.03 9.77
CA LYS A 26 -2.96 3.85 10.95
C LYS A 26 -3.52 2.72 11.80
N LEU A 27 -2.85 1.56 11.78
CA LEU A 27 -3.18 0.44 12.65
C LEU A 27 -2.36 0.54 13.94
N GLN A 28 -3.04 0.70 15.08
CA GLN A 28 -2.40 0.55 16.38
C GLN A 28 -2.37 -0.94 16.74
N MET A 29 -1.18 -1.47 17.02
CA MET A 29 -1.00 -2.87 17.41
C MET A 29 -0.32 -2.95 18.77
N ASN A 30 -0.81 -3.84 19.63
CA ASN A 30 -0.15 -4.18 20.88
C ASN A 30 0.67 -5.45 20.65
N LEU A 31 1.99 -5.33 20.79
CA LEU A 31 2.91 -6.46 20.63
C LEU A 31 3.39 -6.94 22.01
N PRO A 32 3.50 -8.26 22.24
CA PRO A 32 4.19 -8.78 23.40
C PRO A 32 5.64 -8.28 23.46
N GLN A 33 6.13 -7.98 24.66
CA GLN A 33 7.48 -7.44 24.87
C GLN A 33 8.58 -8.29 24.22
N ALA A 34 8.45 -9.62 24.29
CA ALA A 34 9.41 -10.55 23.70
C ALA A 34 9.56 -10.33 22.18
N ILE A 35 8.42 -10.22 21.47
CA ILE A 35 8.40 -9.98 20.02
C ILE A 35 8.96 -8.61 19.68
N HIS A 36 8.68 -7.59 20.50
CA HIS A 36 9.26 -6.26 20.31
C HIS A 36 10.79 -6.27 20.42
N THR A 37 11.35 -7.02 21.39
CA THR A 37 12.80 -7.18 21.52
C THR A 37 13.39 -7.88 20.28
N GLU A 38 12.79 -8.99 19.84
CA GLU A 38 13.25 -9.70 18.64
C GLU A 38 13.20 -8.83 17.38
N LEU A 39 12.15 -8.01 17.20
CA LEU A 39 12.05 -7.08 16.07
C LEU A 39 13.14 -6.01 16.10
N ARG A 40 13.54 -5.54 17.29
CA ARG A 40 14.64 -4.59 17.46
C ARG A 40 15.99 -5.22 17.16
N ASP A 41 16.20 -6.46 17.58
CA ASP A 41 17.43 -7.20 17.26
C ASP A 41 17.51 -7.49 15.76
N TYR A 42 16.39 -7.83 15.13
CA TYR A 42 16.30 -7.96 13.68
C TYR A 42 16.61 -6.65 12.95
N GLN A 43 16.10 -5.52 13.44
CA GLN A 43 16.40 -4.19 12.90
C GLN A 43 17.91 -3.89 12.94
N ARG A 44 18.57 -4.18 14.08
CA ARG A 44 20.01 -3.99 14.25
C ARG A 44 20.81 -4.89 13.31
N ALA A 45 20.48 -6.18 13.25
CA ALA A 45 21.15 -7.11 12.35
C ALA A 45 21.02 -6.65 10.89
N TYR A 46 19.85 -6.15 10.49
CA TYR A 46 19.66 -5.62 9.14
C TYR A 46 20.51 -4.37 8.88
N GLN A 47 20.59 -3.46 9.85
CA GLN A 47 21.41 -2.26 9.77
C GLN A 47 22.91 -2.59 9.69
N GLU A 48 23.38 -3.55 10.48
CA GLU A 48 24.77 -4.01 10.45
C GLU A 48 25.13 -4.64 9.11
N MET A 49 24.22 -5.40 8.50
CA MET A 49 24.47 -6.09 7.22
C MET A 49 24.38 -5.17 6.00
N ASN A 50 23.49 -4.18 6.03
CA ASN A 50 23.18 -3.35 4.86
C ASN A 50 23.68 -1.92 4.98
N GLU A 51 24.26 -1.54 6.14
CA GLU A 51 24.69 -0.16 6.48
C GLU A 51 23.57 0.89 6.33
N VAL A 52 22.32 0.43 6.33
CA VAL A 52 21.13 1.27 6.11
C VAL A 52 20.21 1.14 7.31
N GLU A 53 19.83 2.30 7.85
CA GLU A 53 18.81 2.37 8.90
C GLU A 53 17.42 2.21 8.27
N ILE A 54 16.68 1.21 8.72
CA ILE A 54 15.28 0.98 8.32
C ILE A 54 14.37 1.19 9.52
N SER A 55 13.24 1.87 9.30
CA SER A 55 12.21 2.04 10.31
C SER A 55 11.54 0.70 10.65
N LEU A 56 11.27 0.50 11.94
CA LEU A 56 10.54 -0.68 12.44
C LEU A 56 9.18 -0.84 11.74
N ASP A 57 8.49 0.26 11.42
CA ASP A 57 7.20 0.24 10.74
C ASP A 57 7.28 -0.47 9.38
N PHE A 58 8.37 -0.23 8.64
CA PHE A 58 8.59 -0.84 7.33
C PHE A 58 8.93 -2.33 7.44
N ILE A 59 9.70 -2.71 8.46
CA ILE A 59 10.02 -4.11 8.76
C ILE A 59 8.73 -4.87 9.12
N ILE A 60 7.90 -4.31 9.99
CA ILE A 60 6.64 -4.90 10.41
C ILE A 60 5.70 -5.07 9.21
N GLU A 61 5.55 -4.02 8.39
CA GLU A 61 4.75 -4.10 7.16
C GLU A 61 5.25 -5.23 6.25
N HIS A 62 6.57 -5.32 6.04
CA HIS A 62 7.16 -6.37 5.22
C HIS A 62 6.87 -7.77 5.77
N ILE A 63 7.06 -7.99 7.07
CA ILE A 63 6.80 -9.28 7.73
C ILE A 63 5.33 -9.68 7.57
N LEU A 64 4.40 -8.75 7.79
CA LEU A 64 2.96 -9.02 7.64
C LEU A 64 2.60 -9.36 6.19
N ILE A 65 3.13 -8.61 5.21
CA ILE A 65 2.91 -8.90 3.79
C ILE A 65 3.42 -10.30 3.44
N GLN A 66 4.62 -10.67 3.90
CA GLN A 66 5.19 -11.99 3.64
C GLN A 66 4.39 -13.10 4.32
N HIS A 67 3.91 -12.87 5.53
CA HIS A 67 3.06 -13.81 6.23
C HIS A 67 1.76 -14.06 5.47
N MET A 68 1.05 -13.00 5.08
CA MET A 68 -0.19 -13.12 4.30
C MET A 68 0.03 -13.79 2.93
N LYS A 69 1.18 -13.55 2.28
CA LYS A 69 1.54 -14.23 1.01
C LYS A 69 1.74 -15.73 1.18
N ARG A 70 2.30 -16.15 2.32
CA ARG A 70 2.59 -17.57 2.61
C ARG A 70 1.38 -18.34 3.13
N ASP A 71 0.39 -17.66 3.69
CA ASP A 71 -0.84 -18.29 4.18
C ASP A 71 -1.69 -18.81 3.00
N LYS A 72 -1.54 -20.10 2.71
CA LYS A 72 -2.28 -20.77 1.63
C LYS A 72 -3.79 -20.74 1.84
N ALA A 73 -4.26 -20.88 3.07
CA ALA A 73 -5.69 -20.88 3.37
C ALA A 73 -6.28 -19.49 3.11
N PHE A 74 -5.57 -18.44 3.54
CA PHE A 74 -5.94 -17.06 3.24
C PHE A 74 -5.90 -16.78 1.73
N GLN A 75 -4.89 -17.25 1.01
CA GLN A 75 -4.82 -17.08 -0.45
C GLN A 75 -5.96 -17.81 -1.16
N THR A 76 -6.28 -19.06 -0.78
CA THR A 76 -7.42 -19.80 -1.33
C THR A 76 -8.72 -19.06 -1.08
N TRP A 77 -8.96 -18.62 0.16
CA TRP A 77 -10.15 -17.82 0.52
C TRP A 77 -10.23 -16.54 -0.31
N LYS A 78 -9.12 -15.81 -0.45
CA LYS A 78 -9.04 -14.55 -1.20
C LYS A 78 -9.42 -14.75 -2.66
N VAL A 79 -8.92 -15.81 -3.31
CA VAL A 79 -9.27 -16.14 -4.71
C VAL A 79 -10.76 -16.48 -4.83
N THR A 80 -11.29 -17.32 -3.93
CA THR A 80 -12.71 -17.73 -3.95
C THR A 80 -13.66 -16.56 -3.68
N LYS A 81 -13.29 -15.62 -2.80
CA LYS A 81 -14.10 -14.42 -2.51
C LYS A 81 -13.96 -13.33 -3.55
N ALA A 82 -12.76 -13.09 -4.10
CA ALA A 82 -12.54 -12.12 -5.17
C ALA A 82 -13.28 -12.51 -6.46
N GLY A 83 -13.41 -13.82 -6.75
CA GLY A 83 -14.26 -14.31 -7.83
C GLY A 83 -15.73 -13.92 -7.67
N LYS A 84 -16.28 -14.01 -6.44
CA LYS A 84 -17.68 -13.69 -6.13
C LYS A 84 -18.01 -12.20 -6.12
N LEU A 85 -17.01 -11.33 -5.99
CA LEU A 85 -17.21 -9.87 -5.86
C LEU A 85 -17.25 -9.14 -7.21
N ASN A 86 -16.81 -9.80 -8.29
CA ASN A 86 -16.84 -9.29 -9.66
C ASN A 86 -18.08 -9.75 -10.46
N GLU A 87 -19.00 -10.50 -9.83
CA GLU A 87 -20.23 -11.02 -10.44
C GLU A 87 -21.50 -10.26 -10.01
N THR A 88 -21.34 -9.12 -9.33
CA THR A 88 -22.42 -8.17 -8.95
C THR A 88 -22.03 -6.77 -9.36
#